data_AF-A0A6A9TCS1-F1
#
_entry.id   AF-A0A6A9TCS1-F1
#
_cell.length_a   1.000
_cell.length_b   1.000
_cell.length_c   1.000
_cell.angle_alpha   90.00
_cell.angle_beta   90.00
_cell.angle_gamma   90.00
#
_symmetry.space_group_name_H-M   'P 1'
#
loop_
_entity.id
_entity.type
_entity.pdbx_description
1 polymer ?
#
loop_
_entity_poly.entity_id
_entity_poly.type
_entity_poly.pdbx_seq_one_letter_code
_entity_poly.pdbx_strand_id
1 'polypeptide(L)'
;MNWRYEHTALALCTLAFTATMIARLVISPLVPEITVQFGVTNATVGLALSGMWLAYALAQFPSGVLGDRYGERAVILTAVGATAV
;
A
#
# COMPACT_ATOMS: atom_id res chain seq x y z
N MET A 1 2.79 -34.36 1.63
CA MET A 1 2.26 -33.04 1.24
C MET A 1 3.12 -31.99 1.94
N ASN A 2 4.28 -31.70 1.37
CA ASN A 2 5.35 -30.93 2.04
C ASN A 2 5.08 -29.44 1.86
N TRP A 3 4.17 -28.91 2.68
CA TRP A 3 3.88 -27.48 2.72
C TRP A 3 5.09 -26.75 3.30
N ARG A 4 6.02 -26.36 2.43
CA ARG A 4 7.22 -25.61 2.80
C ARG A 4 6.79 -24.21 3.24
N TYR A 5 7.40 -23.72 4.31
CA TYR A 5 7.21 -22.37 4.87
C TYR A 5 7.25 -21.26 3.79
N GLU A 6 8.05 -21.47 2.75
CA GLU A 6 8.15 -20.62 1.56
C GLU A 6 6.79 -20.41 0.86
N HIS A 7 5.95 -21.45 0.72
CA HIS A 7 4.65 -21.33 0.06
C HIS A 7 3.63 -20.55 0.92
N THR A 8 3.66 -20.71 2.24
CA THR A 8 2.82 -19.92 3.15
C THR A 8 3.21 -18.45 3.13
N ALA A 9 4.52 -18.16 3.15
CA ALA A 9 5.02 -16.79 3.06
C ALA A 9 4.64 -16.14 1.72
N LEU A 10 4.78 -16.86 0.61
CA LEU A 10 4.41 -16.37 -0.72
C LEU A 10 2.90 -16.10 -0.81
N ALA A 11 2.07 -17.00 -0.29
CA ALA A 11 0.62 -16.83 -0.26
C ALA A 11 0.22 -15.61 0.58
N LEU A 12 0.79 -15.43 1.76
CA LEU A 12 0.53 -14.25 2.62
C LEU A 12 0.95 -12.95 1.95
N CYS A 13 2.14 -12.91 1.33
CA CYS A 13 2.60 -11.72 0.60
C CYS A 13 1.69 -11.40 -0.60
N THR A 14 1.26 -12.43 -1.32
CA THR A 14 0.34 -12.27 -2.46
C THR A 14 -1.02 -11.75 -2.00
N LEU A 15 -1.54 -12.24 -0.88
CA LEU A 15 -2.84 -11.86 -0.33
C LEU A 15 -2.80 -10.42 0.21
N ALA A 16 -1.72 -10.06 0.92
CA ALA A 16 -1.47 -8.68 1.36
C ALA A 16 -1.41 -7.72 0.15
N PHE A 17 -0.63 -8.06 -0.87
CA PHE A 17 -0.53 -7.26 -2.10
C PHE A 17 -1.88 -7.12 -2.81
N THR A 18 -2.65 -8.21 -2.87
CA THR A 18 -4.00 -8.20 -3.44
C THR A 18 -4.93 -7.27 -2.67
N ALA A 19 -4.92 -7.33 -1.34
CA ALA A 19 -5.71 -6.43 -0.50
C ALA A 19 -5.34 -4.96 -0.73
N THR A 20 -4.04 -4.64 -0.84
CA THR A 20 -3.57 -3.28 -1.16
C THR A 20 -4.03 -2.83 -2.54
N MET A 21 -4.02 -3.70 -3.55
CA MET A 21 -4.53 -3.39 -4.89
C MET A 21 -6.03 -3.10 -4.89
N ILE A 22 -6.81 -3.90 -4.17
CA ILE A 22 -8.26 -3.68 -4.03
C ILE A 22 -8.53 -2.32 -3.37
N ALA A 23 -7.87 -2.03 -2.25
CA ALA A 23 -8.00 -0.74 -1.57
C ALA A 23 -7.65 0.43 -2.50
N ARG A 24 -6.61 0.28 -3.33
CA ARG A 24 -6.21 1.30 -4.31
C ARG A 24 -7.24 1.48 -5.43
N LEU A 25 -7.86 0.41 -5.92
CA LEU A 25 -8.87 0.49 -6.98
C LEU A 25 -10.19 1.10 -6.49
N VAL A 26 -10.58 0.84 -5.25
CA VAL A 26 -11.82 1.34 -4.65
C VAL A 26 -11.84 2.87 -4.51
N ILE A 27 -10.68 3.53 -4.42
CA ILE A 27 -10.59 4.99 -4.36
C ILE A 27 -11.14 5.64 -5.64
N SER A 28 -10.89 5.05 -6.81
CA SER A 28 -11.27 5.65 -8.10
C SER A 28 -12.78 5.90 -8.27
N PRO A 29 -13.70 4.97 -7.95
CA PRO A 29 -15.14 5.21 -7.98
C PRO A 29 -15.64 6.07 -6.81
N LEU A 30 -14.92 6.16 -5.69
CA LEU A 30 -15.30 6.96 -4.52
C LEU A 30 -15.00 8.46 -4.69
N VAL A 31 -14.05 8.82 -5.55
CA VAL A 31 -13.70 10.23 -5.85
C VAL A 31 -14.92 11.09 -6.19
N PRO A 32 -15.80 10.74 -7.16
CA PRO A 32 -16.97 11.55 -7.48
C PRO A 32 -17.98 11.66 -6.32
N GLU A 33 -18.20 10.58 -5.55
CA GLU A 33 -19.07 10.62 -4.35
C GLU A 33 -18.54 11.55 -3.26
N ILE A 34 -17.23 11.53 -3.00
CA ILE A 34 -16.57 12.41 -2.01
C ILE A 34 -16.68 13.88 -2.44
N THR A 35 -16.48 14.18 -3.73
CA THR A 35 -16.64 15.52 -4.31
C THR A 35 -18.06 16.05 -4.12
N VAL A 36 -19.08 15.20 -4.30
CA VAL A 36 -20.50 15.57 -4.11
C VAL A 36 -20.85 15.74 -2.64
N GLN A 37 -20.43 14.83 -1.75
CA GLN A 37 -20.77 14.89 -0.32
C GLN A 37 -20.05 16.01 0.44
N PHE A 38 -18.77 16.24 0.16
CA PHE A 38 -17.96 17.24 0.88
C PHE A 38 -17.87 18.58 0.15
N GLY A 39 -18.49 18.73 -1.04
CA GLY A 39 -18.44 19.96 -1.83
C GLY A 39 -17.03 20.35 -2.28
N VAL A 40 -16.10 19.40 -2.29
CA VAL A 40 -14.69 19.63 -2.63
C VAL A 40 -14.53 19.74 -4.14
N THR A 41 -13.68 20.63 -4.63
CA THR A 41 -13.41 20.75 -6.06
C THR A 41 -12.45 19.66 -6.54
N ASN A 42 -12.55 19.28 -7.82
CA ASN A 42 -11.64 18.31 -8.46
C ASN A 42 -10.15 18.69 -8.31
N ALA A 43 -9.85 20.00 -8.18
CA ALA A 43 -8.51 20.50 -7.93
C ALA A 43 -7.96 20.03 -6.57
N THR A 44 -8.77 20.03 -5.52
CA THR A 44 -8.39 19.58 -4.18
C THR A 44 -8.16 18.08 -4.14
N VAL A 45 -9.00 17.30 -4.83
CA VAL A 45 -8.82 15.85 -4.98
C VAL A 45 -7.53 15.55 -5.77
N GLY A 46 -7.29 16.29 -6.86
CA GLY A 46 -6.05 16.19 -7.62
C GLY A 46 -4.82 16.47 -6.77
N LEU A 47 -4.84 17.53 -5.96
CA LEU A 47 -3.76 17.86 -5.02
C LEU A 47 -3.54 16.77 -3.97
N ALA A 48 -4.62 16.19 -3.42
CA ALA A 48 -4.52 15.10 -2.45
C ALA A 48 -3.90 13.84 -3.07
N LEU A 49 -4.34 13.46 -4.28
CA LEU A 49 -3.76 12.34 -5.02
C LEU A 49 -2.30 12.60 -5.38
N SER A 50 -1.95 13.79 -5.88
CA SER A 50 -0.56 14.16 -6.14
C SER A 50 0.32 14.13 -4.88
N GLY A 51 -0.20 14.60 -3.75
CA GLY A 51 0.47 14.52 -2.46
C GLY A 51 0.70 13.08 -2.00
N MET A 52 -0.30 12.21 -2.18
CA MET A 52 -0.18 10.77 -1.93
C MET A 52 0.94 10.14 -2.77
N TRP A 53 0.98 10.43 -4.07
CA TRP A 53 2.05 9.93 -4.97
C TRP A 53 3.43 10.46 -4.60
N LEU A 54 3.53 11.72 -4.19
CA LEU A 54 4.79 12.33 -3.76
C LEU A 54 5.29 11.71 -2.45
N ALA A 55 4.42 11.52 -1.47
CA ALA A 55 4.73 10.78 -0.25
C ALA A 55 5.15 9.35 -0.56
N TYR A 56 4.45 8.69 -1.50
CA TYR A 56 4.81 7.34 -1.95
C TYR A 56 6.20 7.30 -2.58
N ALA A 57 6.53 8.26 -3.46
CA ALA A 57 7.84 8.36 -4.09
C ALA A 57 8.96 8.59 -3.04
N LEU A 58 8.72 9.49 -2.07
CA LEU A 58 9.65 9.75 -0.98
C LEU A 58 9.83 8.54 -0.05
N ALA A 59 8.80 7.73 0.13
CA ALA A 59 8.85 6.51 0.95
C ALA A 59 9.47 5.32 0.19
N GLN A 60 9.37 5.28 -1.14
CA GLN A 60 9.82 4.16 -1.97
C GLN A 60 11.34 4.03 -1.99
N PHE A 61 12.06 5.15 -2.07
CA PHE A 61 13.53 5.17 -2.06
C PHE A 61 14.15 4.65 -0.75
N PRO A 62 13.78 5.15 0.44
CA PRO A 62 14.27 4.61 1.71
C PRO A 62 13.78 3.18 1.96
N SER A 63 12.57 2.82 1.53
CA SER A 63 12.06 1.44 1.63
C SER A 63 12.95 0.44 0.90
N GLY A 64 13.40 0.76 -0.33
CA GLY A 64 14.34 -0.09 -1.08
C GLY A 64 15.69 -0.22 -0.39
N VAL A 65 16.24 0.89 0.11
CA VAL A 65 17.53 0.89 0.83
C VAL A 65 17.43 0.15 2.17
N LEU A 66 16.30 0.26 2.87
CA LEU A 66 16.03 -0.48 4.11
C LEU A 66 15.86 -1.98 3.85
N GLY A 67 15.21 -2.35 2.75
CA GLY A 67 15.08 -3.74 2.27
C GLY A 67 16.43 -4.42 2.05
N ASP A 68 17.33 -3.75 1.33
CA ASP A 68 18.66 -4.27 1.03
C ASP A 68 19.59 -4.33 2.25
N ARG A 69 19.40 -3.44 3.23
CA ARG A 69 20.31 -3.33 4.39
C ARG A 69 19.90 -4.16 5.61
N TYR A 70 18.61 -4.42 5.81
CA TYR A 70 18.10 -5.11 7.01
C TYR A 70 17.54 -6.53 6.74
N GLY A 71 17.49 -6.95 5.47
CA GLY A 71 17.00 -8.27 5.07
C GLY A 71 15.47 -8.31 4.96
N GLU A 72 15.01 -8.86 3.83
CA GLU A 72 13.62 -8.91 3.38
C GLU A 72 12.62 -9.38 4.45
N ARG A 73 13.03 -10.33 5.33
CA ARG A 73 12.18 -10.87 6.40
C ARG A 73 11.81 -9.85 7.48
N ALA A 74 12.75 -9.02 7.93
CA ALA A 74 12.49 -8.06 9.00
C ALA A 74 11.53 -6.96 8.53
N VAL A 75 11.75 -6.47 7.30
CA VAL A 75 10.96 -5.41 6.67
C VAL A 75 9.53 -5.87 6.39
N ILE A 76 9.34 -7.09 5.85
CA ILE A 76 8.02 -7.66 5.64
C ILE A 76 7.27 -7.87 6.97
N LEU A 77 7.93 -8.38 8.01
CA LEU A 77 7.29 -8.58 9.32
C LEU A 77 6.88 -7.24 9.96
N THR A 78 7.71 -6.20 9.87
CA THR A 78 7.34 -4.86 10.37
C THR A 78 6.22 -4.22 9.56
N ALA A 79 6.21 -4.40 8.23
CA ALA A 79 5.16 -3.86 7.37
C ALA A 79 3.81 -4.53 7.64
N VAL A 80 3.79 -5.87 7.76
CA VAL A 80 2.59 -6.62 8.11
C VAL A 80 2.11 -6.26 9.52
N GLY A 81 3.02 -6.13 10.49
CA GLY A 81 2.68 -5.70 11.84
C GLY A 81 2.09 -4.29 11.91
N ALA A 82 2.62 -3.36 11.12
CA ALA A 82 2.10 -1.99 11.05
C ALA A 82 0.76 -1.88 10.30
N THR A 83 0.47 -2.80 9.37
CA THR A 83 -0.79 -2.81 8.62
C THR A 83 -1.92 -3.52 9.38
N ALA A 84 -1.58 -4.35 10.38
CA ALA A 84 -2.55 -5.06 11.21
C ALA A 84 -3.11 -4.22 12.38
N VAL A 85 -2.53 -3.04 12.65
CA VAL A 85 -3.00 -2.05 13.65
C VAL A 85 -3.78 -0.96 12.93
#